data_AF-A0A9E2GDA4-F1
#
_entry.id   AF-A0A9E2GDA4-F1
#
_cell.length_a   1.000
_cell.length_b   1.000
_cell.length_c   1.000
_cell.angle_alpha   90.00
_cell.angle_beta   90.00
_cell.angle_gamma   90.00
#
_symmetry.space_group_name_H-M   'P 1'
#
loop_
_entity.id
_entity.type
_entity.pdbx_description
1 polymer ?
#
loop_
_entity_poly.entity_id
_entity_poly.type
_entity_poly.pdbx_seq_one_letter_code
_entity_poly.pdbx_strand_id
1 'polypeptide(L)'
;CKPIQLIDLLNVLKNSFLLPSLYLNKDTLDLAQDEKLLSLTDKVYYGIGNFRKMTDVVYNLFCQDIIDNSLDKLENNDLSMTGPCPDSLIISAQDGNVYCCMEAFLKNESLAKIYGTYGLEELLAHYYQQDKSKRDCLGCREKVIGSFVDLPKSLDTNQKIGALLYHFGMLRQESEDDFQAVKNFKQSLELSPIEETDPIYFRLGLGYTKTGQYDQALKAFNSVELEYQGQYFFHFYKGLCYFETGDYVTALEEFSKALQSETQHDDRIRILIYMGTCFNNLGNYEQAVGELEKAKKTAGHVKEIYNALGFSYFMIKDYDKSIENLKMAVEIDPFSAIDYASLGSNYREKGDLNTAIGMYEKALALDPGMTSVSENLERLKKL
;
A
#
# COMPACT_ATOMS: atom_id res chain seq x y z
N CYS A 1 24.71 48.45 19.63
CA CYS A 1 23.56 48.20 18.75
C CYS A 1 22.51 47.43 19.53
N LYS A 2 21.31 48.00 19.73
CA LYS A 2 20.25 47.37 20.50
C LYS A 2 19.55 46.28 19.66
N PRO A 3 19.25 45.10 20.22
CA PRO A 3 18.36 44.16 19.57
C PRO A 3 16.99 44.83 19.38
N ILE A 4 16.36 44.62 18.23
CA ILE A 4 14.97 45.01 17.99
C ILE A 4 14.17 44.44 19.17
N GLN A 5 13.52 45.33 19.94
CA GLN A 5 12.67 44.85 21.03
C GLN A 5 11.51 44.10 20.38
N LEU A 6 11.24 42.89 20.87
CA LEU A 6 10.13 42.02 20.44
C LEU A 6 8.80 42.78 20.30
N ILE A 7 8.64 43.87 21.07
CA ILE A 7 7.50 44.78 21.07
C ILE A 7 7.31 45.55 19.76
N ASP A 8 8.37 45.84 19.01
CA ASP A 8 8.31 46.53 17.71
C ASP A 8 7.94 45.55 16.58
N LEU A 9 8.41 44.29 16.67
CA LEU A 9 8.03 43.20 15.76
C LEU A 9 6.53 42.87 15.90
N LEU A 10 6.04 42.83 17.15
CA LEU A 10 4.65 42.55 17.46
C LEU A 10 3.69 43.68 17.03
N ASN A 11 4.11 44.95 17.09
CA ASN A 11 3.27 46.08 16.66
C ASN A 11 3.09 46.15 15.13
N VAL A 12 4.01 45.59 14.33
CA VAL A 12 3.87 45.45 12.86
C VAL A 12 2.93 44.29 12.49
N LEU A 13 3.01 43.16 13.21
CA LEU A 13 2.14 41.99 13.03
C LEU A 13 0.67 42.31 13.37
N LYS A 14 0.45 43.20 14.35
CA LYS A 14 -0.87 43.67 14.82
C LYS A 14 -1.62 44.56 13.82
N ASN A 15 -0.93 45.21 12.88
CA ASN A 15 -1.52 46.09 11.87
C ASN A 15 -1.80 45.40 10.52
N SER A 16 -1.50 44.09 10.39
CA SER A 16 -1.45 43.38 9.10
C SER A 16 -2.24 42.06 9.05
N PHE A 17 -3.24 41.85 9.93
CA PHE A 17 -4.06 40.61 10.01
C PHE A 17 -3.29 39.29 10.29
N LEU A 18 -2.12 39.36 10.93
CA LEU A 18 -1.25 38.19 11.20
C LEU A 18 -1.25 37.72 12.66
N LEU A 19 -2.12 38.25 13.52
CA LEU A 19 -2.11 37.94 14.96
C LEU A 19 -3.01 36.78 15.46
N PRO A 20 -3.53 35.84 14.65
CA PRO A 20 -3.93 34.55 15.19
C PRO A 20 -2.79 33.53 15.29
N SER A 21 -1.59 33.92 14.86
CA SER A 21 -0.58 33.02 14.30
C SER A 21 0.74 33.05 15.11
N LEU A 22 1.08 31.97 15.82
CA LEU A 22 2.30 31.85 16.64
C LEU A 22 3.41 31.09 15.89
N TYR A 23 4.64 31.62 15.79
CA TYR A 23 5.75 30.93 15.11
C TYR A 23 6.73 30.32 16.12
N LEU A 24 6.94 29.01 16.06
CA LEU A 24 7.74 28.22 17.00
C LEU A 24 8.92 27.55 16.30
N ASN A 25 10.05 27.49 17.00
CA ASN A 25 11.26 26.86 16.52
C ASN A 25 11.96 26.01 17.60
N LYS A 26 13.05 25.32 17.25
CA LYS A 26 13.78 24.45 18.20
C LYS A 26 14.25 25.20 19.47
N ASP A 27 14.51 26.50 19.37
CA ASP A 27 14.97 27.36 20.46
C ASP A 27 13.81 28.00 21.25
N THR A 28 12.56 27.84 20.78
CA THR A 28 11.33 28.32 21.43
C THR A 28 10.30 27.20 21.63
N LEU A 29 10.77 25.95 21.65
CA LEU A 29 9.94 24.74 21.74
C LEU A 29 9.23 24.62 23.10
N ASP A 30 9.79 25.26 24.13
CA ASP A 30 9.21 25.40 25.46
C ASP A 30 7.88 26.17 25.43
N LEU A 31 7.73 27.16 24.54
CA LEU A 31 6.49 27.92 24.35
C LEU A 31 5.34 27.06 23.79
N ALA A 32 5.67 25.95 23.13
CA ALA A 32 4.70 24.98 22.62
C ALA A 32 4.06 24.11 23.73
N GLN A 33 4.56 24.20 24.97
CA GLN A 33 4.02 23.49 26.13
C GLN A 33 3.08 24.37 26.97
N ASP A 34 2.89 25.64 26.60
CA ASP A 34 2.00 26.58 27.29
C ASP A 34 0.57 26.45 26.76
N GLU A 35 -0.25 25.64 27.43
CA GLU A 35 -1.66 25.38 27.09
C GLU A 35 -2.51 26.67 27.05
N LYS A 36 -2.14 27.68 27.83
CA LYS A 36 -2.85 28.96 27.86
C LYS A 36 -2.48 29.83 26.66
N LEU A 37 -1.25 29.78 26.20
CA LEU A 37 -0.81 30.44 24.97
C LEU A 37 -1.44 29.79 23.73
N LEU A 38 -1.46 28.45 23.68
CA LEU A 38 -2.02 27.68 22.56
C LEU A 38 -3.54 27.86 22.40
N SER A 39 -4.27 28.06 23.48
CA SER A 39 -5.73 28.27 23.46
C SER A 39 -6.16 29.68 23.01
N LEU A 40 -5.20 30.62 22.87
CA LEU A 40 -5.45 32.01 22.47
C LEU A 40 -5.01 32.29 21.02
N THR A 41 -4.51 31.29 20.30
CA THR A 41 -3.99 31.42 18.94
C THR A 41 -4.82 30.57 17.98
N ASP A 42 -5.32 31.15 16.88
CA ASP A 42 -6.06 30.37 15.87
C ASP A 42 -5.13 29.50 15.00
N LYS A 43 -3.82 29.81 14.90
CA LYS A 43 -2.82 29.06 14.12
C LYS A 43 -1.44 29.05 14.80
N VAL A 44 -0.69 27.94 14.68
CA VAL A 44 0.69 27.83 15.18
C VAL A 44 1.59 27.27 14.09
N TYR A 45 2.56 28.07 13.64
CA TYR A 45 3.52 27.78 12.59
C TYR A 45 4.79 27.24 13.23
N TYR A 46 5.35 26.18 12.67
CA TYR A 46 6.55 25.58 13.20
C TYR A 46 7.64 25.55 12.14
N GLY A 47 8.87 25.84 12.53
CA GLY A 47 9.99 25.84 11.62
C GLY A 47 11.34 25.68 12.33
N ILE A 48 12.31 25.05 11.68
CA ILE A 48 13.65 24.86 12.24
C ILE A 48 14.33 26.24 12.39
N GLY A 49 14.61 26.63 13.63
CA GLY A 49 14.89 28.01 14.09
C GLY A 49 16.17 28.71 13.66
N ASN A 50 16.68 28.43 12.46
CA ASN A 50 17.83 29.13 11.92
C ASN A 50 17.57 29.73 10.54
N PHE A 51 16.34 30.15 10.26
CA PHE A 51 16.03 30.76 8.98
C PHE A 51 16.58 32.17 8.89
N ARG A 52 17.73 32.27 8.24
CA ARG A 52 18.36 33.53 7.83
C ARG A 52 17.72 34.12 6.57
N LYS A 53 16.73 33.44 5.95
CA LYS A 53 16.16 33.78 4.63
C LYS A 53 14.63 33.76 4.63
N MET A 54 14.04 34.75 3.98
CA MET A 54 12.59 34.94 3.83
C MET A 54 11.89 33.78 3.10
N THR A 55 12.60 33.06 2.24
CA THR A 55 12.11 31.87 1.52
C THR A 55 11.62 30.77 2.45
N ASP A 56 12.27 30.62 3.59
CA ASP A 56 11.98 29.53 4.51
C ASP A 56 10.72 29.83 5.34
N VAL A 57 10.47 31.11 5.62
CA VAL A 57 9.21 31.57 6.24
C VAL A 57 8.04 31.31 5.29
N VAL A 58 8.18 31.65 4.01
CA VAL A 58 7.15 31.40 2.97
C VAL A 58 6.88 29.91 2.81
N TYR A 59 7.92 29.07 2.86
CA TYR A 59 7.79 27.61 2.82
C TYR A 59 6.94 27.08 3.98
N ASN A 60 7.20 27.53 5.21
CA ASN A 60 6.44 27.07 6.39
C ASN A 60 4.99 27.56 6.39
N LEU A 61 4.72 28.80 5.92
CA LEU A 61 3.35 29.29 5.73
C LEU A 61 2.58 28.40 4.75
N PHE A 62 3.21 28.01 3.65
CA PHE A 62 2.60 27.11 2.67
C PHE A 62 2.37 25.69 3.23
N CYS A 63 3.30 25.17 4.04
CA CYS A 63 3.10 23.90 4.73
C CYS A 63 1.88 23.96 5.68
N GLN A 64 1.67 25.08 6.37
CA GLN A 64 0.47 25.27 7.18
C GLN A 64 -0.79 25.30 6.32
N ASP A 65 -0.80 26.03 5.20
CA ASP A 65 -1.94 26.05 4.27
C ASP A 65 -2.27 24.66 3.72
N ILE A 66 -1.26 23.81 3.50
CA ILE A 66 -1.48 22.41 3.13
C ILE A 66 -2.21 21.65 4.24
N ILE A 67 -1.81 21.82 5.50
CA ILE A 67 -2.44 21.14 6.63
C ILE A 67 -3.86 21.62 6.81
N ASP A 68 -4.08 22.93 6.86
CA ASP A 68 -5.41 23.54 6.99
C ASP A 68 -6.32 23.04 5.84
N ASN A 69 -5.83 23.09 4.60
CA ASN A 69 -6.58 22.55 3.46
C ASN A 69 -6.87 21.05 3.57
N SER A 70 -5.94 20.26 4.11
CA SER A 70 -6.15 18.81 4.29
C SER A 70 -7.17 18.54 5.38
N LEU A 71 -7.13 19.29 6.48
CA LEU A 71 -8.11 19.22 7.57
C LEU A 71 -9.49 19.65 7.10
N ASP A 72 -9.59 20.76 6.37
CA ASP A 72 -10.86 21.22 5.79
C ASP A 72 -11.44 20.17 4.83
N LYS A 73 -10.61 19.56 3.98
CA LYS A 73 -11.05 18.47 3.09
C LYS A 73 -11.54 17.25 3.88
N LEU A 74 -10.82 16.89 4.95
CA LEU A 74 -11.19 15.79 5.83
C LEU A 74 -12.55 16.04 6.50
N GLU A 75 -12.76 17.22 7.09
CA GLU A 75 -14.02 17.61 7.73
C GLU A 75 -15.21 17.60 6.76
N ASN A 76 -14.95 17.88 5.47
CA ASN A 76 -15.95 17.87 4.41
C ASN A 76 -16.09 16.54 3.66
N ASN A 77 -15.39 15.47 4.08
CA ASN A 77 -15.33 14.18 3.38
C ASN A 77 -14.89 14.27 1.90
N ASP A 78 -14.05 15.26 1.56
CA ASP A 78 -13.45 15.38 0.23
C ASP A 78 -12.24 14.43 0.10
N LEU A 79 -12.48 13.29 -0.54
CA LEU A 79 -11.49 12.22 -0.76
C LEU A 79 -10.44 12.57 -1.83
N SER A 80 -10.56 13.70 -2.53
CA SER A 80 -9.60 14.15 -3.54
C SER A 80 -8.35 14.81 -2.92
N MET A 81 -7.67 14.09 -2.02
CA MET A 81 -6.39 14.55 -1.44
C MET A 81 -5.18 14.22 -2.32
N THR A 82 -5.41 13.60 -3.49
CA THR A 82 -4.40 13.26 -4.51
C THR A 82 -4.18 14.37 -5.55
N GLY A 83 -5.03 15.41 -5.57
CA GLY A 83 -4.87 16.60 -6.43
C GLY A 83 -3.84 17.61 -5.88
N PRO A 84 -3.51 18.65 -6.66
CA PRO A 84 -2.53 19.67 -6.31
C PRO A 84 -2.84 20.33 -4.96
N CYS A 85 -1.77 20.69 -4.24
CA CYS A 85 -1.84 21.40 -2.97
C CYS A 85 -2.24 22.86 -3.21
N PRO A 86 -3.05 23.44 -2.30
CA PRO A 86 -4.30 24.20 -2.54
C PRO A 86 -4.58 24.74 -3.96
N ASP A 87 -5.79 25.27 -4.20
CA ASP A 87 -6.19 25.90 -5.47
C ASP A 87 -5.47 27.24 -5.75
N SER A 88 -4.19 27.35 -5.39
CA SER A 88 -3.40 28.58 -5.41
C SER A 88 -2.09 28.39 -6.17
N LEU A 89 -1.88 29.26 -7.16
CA LEU A 89 -0.60 29.41 -7.85
C LEU A 89 0.38 30.18 -6.96
N ILE A 90 1.65 29.76 -6.97
CA ILE A 90 2.72 30.50 -6.31
C ILE A 90 3.32 31.46 -7.34
N ILE A 91 3.35 32.75 -7.02
CA ILE A 91 3.95 33.78 -7.86
C ILE A 91 5.17 34.33 -7.13
N SER A 92 6.34 34.19 -7.74
CA SER A 92 7.56 34.79 -7.23
C SER A 92 7.67 36.25 -7.68
N ALA A 93 7.63 37.17 -6.71
CA ALA A 93 7.77 38.60 -7.00
C ALA A 93 9.19 38.99 -7.44
N GLN A 94 10.18 38.11 -7.20
CA GLN A 94 11.59 38.37 -7.51
C GLN A 94 11.91 38.19 -9.00
N ASP A 95 11.38 37.15 -9.62
CA ASP A 95 11.67 36.77 -11.01
C ASP A 95 10.41 36.76 -11.90
N GLY A 96 9.24 36.97 -11.30
CA GLY A 96 7.94 36.95 -11.98
C GLY A 96 7.50 35.55 -12.41
N ASN A 97 8.12 34.48 -11.90
CA ASN A 97 7.76 33.12 -12.26
C ASN A 97 6.50 32.66 -11.52
N VAL A 98 5.65 31.92 -12.22
CA VAL A 98 4.44 31.27 -11.70
C VAL A 98 4.70 29.79 -11.56
N TYR A 99 4.36 29.22 -10.40
CA TYR A 99 4.55 27.81 -10.08
C TYR A 99 3.22 27.19 -9.67
N CYS A 100 3.01 25.94 -10.06
CA CYS A 100 1.81 25.15 -9.77
C CYS A 100 1.75 24.63 -8.32
N CYS A 101 2.89 24.51 -7.63
CA CYS A 101 2.95 24.10 -6.24
C CYS A 101 4.33 24.45 -5.63
N MET A 102 4.47 24.27 -4.31
CA MET A 102 5.72 24.56 -3.60
C MET A 102 6.86 23.64 -3.99
N GLU A 103 6.59 22.37 -4.32
CA GLU A 103 7.64 21.47 -4.80
C GLU A 103 8.25 22.00 -6.11
N ALA A 104 7.40 22.46 -7.04
CA ALA A 104 7.85 23.08 -8.28
C ALA A 104 8.61 24.39 -8.03
N PHE A 105 8.16 25.21 -7.07
CA PHE A 105 8.90 26.40 -6.65
C PHE A 105 10.30 26.04 -6.12
N LEU A 106 10.41 25.06 -5.22
CA LEU A 106 11.68 24.62 -4.66
C LEU A 106 12.62 24.01 -5.70
N LYS A 107 12.08 23.33 -6.70
CA LYS A 107 12.83 22.78 -7.84
C LYS A 107 13.10 23.80 -8.94
N ASN A 108 12.58 25.02 -8.81
CA ASN A 108 12.63 26.07 -9.83
C ASN A 108 12.02 25.65 -11.18
N GLU A 109 10.94 24.85 -11.12
CA GLU A 109 10.17 24.34 -12.25
C GLU A 109 8.94 25.25 -12.51
N SER A 110 9.17 26.42 -13.09
CA SER A 110 8.09 27.39 -13.37
C SER A 110 7.14 26.91 -14.46
N LEU A 111 5.83 27.12 -14.27
CA LEU A 111 4.81 26.97 -15.32
C LEU A 111 4.97 28.02 -16.42
N ALA A 112 5.19 29.27 -16.02
CA ALA A 112 5.20 30.43 -16.89
C ALA A 112 5.81 31.64 -16.18
N LYS A 113 5.95 32.75 -16.91
CA LYS A 113 6.17 34.09 -16.33
C LYS A 113 4.85 34.85 -16.24
N ILE A 114 4.63 35.56 -15.15
CA ILE A 114 3.43 36.37 -14.89
C ILE A 114 3.27 37.51 -15.90
N TYR A 115 4.39 38.05 -16.39
CA TYR A 115 4.43 39.04 -17.47
C TYR A 115 4.83 38.39 -18.81
N GLY A 116 4.39 37.16 -19.05
CA GLY A 116 4.72 36.33 -20.22
C GLY A 116 3.68 36.34 -21.34
N THR A 117 3.82 35.42 -22.29
CA THR A 117 2.99 35.32 -23.51
C THR A 117 1.62 34.67 -23.30
N TYR A 118 1.39 34.03 -22.15
CA TYR A 118 0.14 33.31 -21.90
C TYR A 118 -0.96 34.25 -21.39
N GLY A 119 -2.15 34.15 -21.97
CA GLY A 119 -3.38 34.69 -21.36
C GLY A 119 -3.78 33.90 -20.10
N LEU A 120 -4.65 34.47 -19.26
CA LEU A 120 -5.12 33.82 -18.03
C LEU A 120 -5.73 32.43 -18.29
N GLU A 121 -6.52 32.29 -19.36
CA GLU A 121 -7.13 31.00 -19.74
C GLU A 121 -6.08 29.96 -20.17
N GLU A 122 -5.04 30.37 -20.89
CA GLU A 122 -3.96 29.48 -21.33
C GLU A 122 -3.09 29.04 -20.15
N LEU A 123 -2.83 29.95 -19.20
CA LEU A 123 -2.13 29.64 -17.95
C LEU A 123 -2.90 28.59 -17.12
N LEU A 124 -4.21 28.78 -16.98
CA LEU A 124 -5.08 27.83 -16.28
C LEU A 124 -5.16 26.49 -17.02
N ALA A 125 -5.25 26.50 -18.35
CA ALA A 125 -5.21 25.28 -19.14
C ALA A 125 -3.87 24.52 -18.96
N HIS A 126 -2.74 25.24 -18.92
CA HIS A 126 -1.43 24.63 -18.67
C HIS A 126 -1.31 24.09 -17.24
N TYR A 127 -1.86 24.81 -16.25
CA TYR A 127 -1.97 24.35 -14.87
C TYR A 127 -2.75 23.03 -14.78
N TYR A 128 -3.96 22.96 -15.36
CA TYR A 128 -4.79 21.74 -15.37
C TYR A 128 -4.20 20.61 -16.24
N GLN A 129 -3.37 20.91 -17.23
CA GLN A 129 -2.63 19.88 -17.96
C GLN A 129 -1.48 19.31 -17.13
N GLN A 130 -0.76 20.15 -16.37
CA GLN A 130 0.26 19.67 -15.44
C GLN A 130 -0.34 19.02 -14.19
N ASP A 131 -1.55 19.38 -13.78
CA ASP A 131 -2.35 18.68 -12.78
C ASP A 131 -2.60 17.21 -13.16
N LYS A 132 -2.81 16.94 -14.46
CA LYS A 132 -2.88 15.57 -15.01
C LYS A 132 -1.52 14.85 -15.08
N SER A 133 -0.41 15.58 -14.94
CA SER A 133 0.90 14.94 -14.73
C SER A 133 0.92 14.45 -13.29
N LYS A 134 1.02 13.13 -13.09
CA LYS A 134 0.97 12.45 -11.80
C LYS A 134 2.07 12.93 -10.85
N ARG A 135 1.93 14.13 -10.27
CA ARG A 135 2.76 14.61 -9.18
C ARG A 135 2.37 13.84 -7.94
N ASP A 136 3.34 13.47 -7.12
CA ASP A 136 3.07 12.80 -5.84
C ASP A 136 2.61 13.83 -4.80
N CYS A 137 1.46 14.46 -5.07
CA CYS A 137 0.84 15.45 -4.19
C CYS A 137 0.50 14.85 -2.84
N LEU A 138 0.08 13.57 -2.83
CA LEU A 138 -0.09 12.81 -1.59
C LEU A 138 1.24 12.72 -0.82
N GLY A 139 2.34 12.38 -1.49
CA GLY A 139 3.68 12.37 -0.89
C GLY A 139 4.14 13.73 -0.38
N CYS A 140 3.77 14.82 -1.06
CA CYS A 140 4.01 16.17 -0.56
C CYS A 140 3.24 16.44 0.74
N ARG A 141 1.95 16.11 0.78
CA ARG A 141 1.11 16.27 1.98
C ARG A 141 1.63 15.41 3.14
N GLU A 142 2.00 14.16 2.87
CA GLU A 142 2.62 13.26 3.85
C GLU A 142 3.94 13.83 4.39
N LYS A 143 4.80 14.38 3.53
CA LYS A 143 6.06 15.00 3.93
C LYS A 143 5.81 16.23 4.81
N VAL A 144 4.82 17.05 4.45
CA VAL A 144 4.40 18.19 5.26
C VAL A 144 3.92 17.69 6.61
N ILE A 145 2.93 16.80 6.67
CA ILE A 145 2.43 16.27 7.95
C ILE A 145 3.55 15.63 8.78
N GLY A 146 4.44 14.86 8.17
CA GLY A 146 5.58 14.22 8.84
C GLY A 146 6.51 15.24 9.51
N SER A 147 6.68 16.43 8.94
CA SER A 147 7.43 17.52 9.60
C SER A 147 6.70 18.11 10.82
N PHE A 148 5.39 17.88 10.91
CA PHE A 148 4.59 18.35 12.03
C PHE A 148 4.45 17.36 13.16
N VAL A 149 4.59 16.04 12.93
CA VAL A 149 4.36 14.98 13.92
C VAL A 149 5.12 15.22 15.23
N ASP A 150 6.42 15.54 15.16
CA ASP A 150 7.31 15.63 16.33
C ASP A 150 7.19 16.93 17.14
N LEU A 151 6.31 17.85 16.71
CA LEU A 151 6.16 19.16 17.35
C LEU A 151 5.25 19.08 18.59
N PRO A 152 5.47 19.88 19.63
CA PRO A 152 4.56 19.92 20.77
C PRO A 152 3.28 20.64 20.32
N LYS A 153 2.15 19.95 20.39
CA LYS A 153 0.84 20.43 19.88
C LYS A 153 -0.25 20.06 20.88
N SER A 154 -1.41 20.71 20.79
CA SER A 154 -2.56 20.32 21.59
C SER A 154 -3.02 18.89 21.26
N LEU A 155 -3.71 18.24 22.20
CA LEU A 155 -4.27 16.91 22.00
C LEU A 155 -5.22 16.87 20.79
N ASP A 156 -6.07 17.88 20.62
CA ASP A 156 -6.99 18.03 19.48
C ASP A 156 -6.25 18.06 18.14
N THR A 157 -5.15 18.80 18.06
CA THR A 157 -4.32 18.86 16.84
C THR A 157 -3.64 17.52 16.56
N ASN A 158 -3.16 16.81 17.59
CA ASN A 158 -2.60 15.47 17.40
C ASN A 158 -3.64 14.48 16.88
N GLN A 159 -4.86 14.50 17.42
CA GLN A 159 -5.95 13.64 16.96
C GLN A 159 -6.29 13.92 15.48
N LYS A 160 -6.43 15.19 15.11
CA LYS A 160 -6.66 15.63 13.72
C LYS A 160 -5.56 15.19 12.76
N ILE A 161 -4.29 15.33 13.15
CA ILE A 161 -3.16 14.84 12.36
C ILE A 161 -3.18 13.31 12.26
N GLY A 162 -3.52 12.62 13.35
CA GLY A 162 -3.68 11.17 13.37
C GLY A 162 -4.75 10.70 12.38
N ALA A 163 -5.89 11.38 12.33
CA ALA A 163 -6.95 11.09 11.36
C ALA A 163 -6.49 11.32 9.91
N LEU A 164 -5.77 12.42 9.63
CA LEU A 164 -5.18 12.65 8.30
C LEU A 164 -4.22 11.54 7.88
N LEU A 165 -3.35 11.09 8.80
CA LEU A 165 -2.42 9.99 8.53
C LEU A 165 -3.17 8.68 8.27
N TYR A 166 -4.25 8.40 8.99
CA TYR A 166 -5.11 7.26 8.69
C TYR A 166 -5.65 7.33 7.24
N HIS A 167 -6.21 8.48 6.85
CA HIS A 167 -6.72 8.68 5.49
C HIS A 167 -5.63 8.58 4.42
N PHE A 168 -4.44 9.12 4.66
CA PHE A 168 -3.31 8.95 3.75
C PHE A 168 -2.89 7.47 3.64
N GLY A 169 -2.90 6.74 4.76
CA GLY A 169 -2.69 5.30 4.77
C GLY A 169 -3.69 4.57 3.87
N MET A 170 -4.97 4.94 3.91
CA MET A 170 -6.00 4.36 3.03
C MET A 170 -5.71 4.63 1.55
N LEU A 171 -5.41 5.88 1.18
CA LEU A 171 -5.08 6.26 -0.20
C LEU A 171 -3.81 5.54 -0.70
N ARG A 172 -2.85 5.28 0.19
CA ARG A 172 -1.65 4.49 -0.12
C ARG A 172 -1.99 3.01 -0.37
N GLN A 173 -2.90 2.41 0.40
CA GLN A 173 -3.37 1.04 0.11
C GLN A 173 -4.12 0.95 -1.22
N GLU A 174 -4.94 1.94 -1.55
CA GLU A 174 -5.66 2.01 -2.84
C GLU A 174 -4.70 2.16 -4.03
N SER A 175 -3.53 2.76 -3.82
CA SER A 175 -2.45 2.88 -4.80
C SER A 175 -1.41 1.74 -4.72
N GLU A 176 -1.70 0.70 -3.95
CA GLU A 176 -0.83 -0.49 -3.74
C GLU A 176 0.55 -0.19 -3.12
N ASP A 177 0.71 0.97 -2.48
CA ASP A 177 1.90 1.33 -1.70
C ASP A 177 1.71 0.97 -0.22
N ASP A 178 1.65 -0.34 0.05
CA ASP A 178 1.41 -0.86 1.40
C ASP A 178 2.55 -0.55 2.38
N PHE A 179 3.78 -0.31 1.90
CA PHE A 179 4.89 0.13 2.75
C PHE A 179 4.64 1.51 3.36
N GLN A 180 4.28 2.50 2.53
CA GLN A 180 3.96 3.83 3.02
C GLN A 180 2.64 3.84 3.81
N ALA A 181 1.66 3.03 3.41
CA ALA A 181 0.41 2.87 4.16
C ALA A 181 0.64 2.42 5.61
N VAL A 182 1.43 1.36 5.81
CA VAL A 182 1.78 0.84 7.14
C VAL A 182 2.45 1.92 7.99
N LYS A 183 3.38 2.70 7.40
CA LYS A 183 4.03 3.80 8.10
C LYS A 183 3.03 4.85 8.58
N ASN A 184 2.11 5.27 7.72
CA ASN A 184 1.08 6.26 8.05
C ASN A 184 0.15 5.74 9.16
N PHE A 185 -0.31 4.50 9.09
CA PHE A 185 -1.17 3.89 10.12
C PHE A 185 -0.48 3.79 11.49
N LYS A 186 0.81 3.46 11.53
CA LYS A 186 1.57 3.43 12.80
C LYS A 186 1.65 4.82 13.44
N GLN A 187 1.98 5.84 12.65
CA GLN A 187 2.03 7.22 13.15
C GLN A 187 0.63 7.73 13.55
N SER A 188 -0.43 7.28 12.85
CA SER A 188 -1.81 7.58 13.22
C SER A 188 -2.15 7.02 14.62
N LEU A 189 -1.81 5.76 14.91
CA LEU A 189 -2.02 5.15 16.24
C LEU A 189 -1.22 5.85 17.35
N GLU A 190 -0.03 6.35 17.05
CA GLU A 190 0.78 7.11 18.01
C GLU A 190 0.11 8.44 18.40
N LEU A 191 -0.66 9.05 17.50
CA LEU A 191 -1.23 10.40 17.66
C LEU A 191 -2.73 10.41 18.01
N SER A 192 -3.50 9.42 17.58
CA SER A 192 -4.95 9.31 17.82
C SER A 192 -5.37 7.91 18.32
N PRO A 193 -4.97 7.51 19.54
CA PRO A 193 -5.11 6.13 19.98
C PRO A 193 -6.51 5.69 20.50
N ILE A 194 -7.56 6.53 20.47
CA ILE A 194 -8.70 6.34 21.41
C ILE A 194 -10.09 6.13 20.77
N GLU A 195 -10.32 6.41 19.48
CA GLU A 195 -11.69 6.25 18.89
C GLU A 195 -11.78 5.40 17.60
N GLU A 196 -10.69 5.25 16.83
CA GLU A 196 -10.72 4.59 15.50
C GLU A 196 -9.69 3.46 15.36
N THR A 197 -9.24 2.89 16.48
CA THR A 197 -8.13 1.91 16.46
C THR A 197 -8.47 0.64 15.71
N ASP A 198 -9.74 0.22 15.72
CA ASP A 198 -10.15 -1.07 15.18
C ASP A 198 -10.05 -1.12 13.64
N PRO A 199 -10.53 -0.10 12.88
CA PRO A 199 -10.22 0.01 11.45
C PRO A 199 -8.71 0.07 11.15
N ILE A 200 -7.92 0.76 11.98
CA ILE A 200 -6.48 0.93 11.74
C ILE A 200 -5.74 -0.39 11.90
N TYR A 201 -6.01 -1.16 12.95
CA TYR A 201 -5.37 -2.46 13.16
C TYR A 201 -5.72 -3.46 12.06
N PHE A 202 -6.97 -3.49 11.60
CA PHE A 202 -7.33 -4.34 10.47
C PHE A 202 -6.55 -3.94 9.20
N ARG A 203 -6.47 -2.65 8.88
CA ARG A 203 -5.70 -2.15 7.72
C ARG A 203 -4.20 -2.38 7.85
N LEU A 204 -3.64 -2.25 9.05
CA LEU A 204 -2.25 -2.65 9.35
C LEU A 204 -2.04 -4.14 9.08
N GLY A 205 -2.97 -4.99 9.51
CA GLY A 205 -2.94 -6.43 9.21
C GLY A 205 -2.88 -6.69 7.71
N LEU A 206 -3.70 -6.01 6.91
CA LEU A 206 -3.65 -6.09 5.44
C LEU A 206 -2.31 -5.64 4.87
N GLY A 207 -1.81 -4.47 5.29
CA GLY A 207 -0.55 -3.91 4.81
C GLY A 207 0.65 -4.78 5.19
N TYR A 208 0.68 -5.32 6.40
CA TYR A 208 1.70 -6.27 6.82
C TYR A 208 1.63 -7.59 6.04
N THR A 209 0.43 -8.09 5.74
CA THR A 209 0.26 -9.30 4.91
C THR A 209 0.87 -9.10 3.52
N LYS A 210 0.55 -7.98 2.86
CA LYS A 210 1.05 -7.68 1.51
C LYS A 210 2.56 -7.37 1.46
N THR A 211 3.13 -6.88 2.56
CA THR A 211 4.57 -6.61 2.69
C THR A 211 5.37 -7.80 3.24
N GLY A 212 4.73 -8.97 3.42
CA GLY A 212 5.39 -10.21 3.88
C GLY A 212 5.71 -10.24 5.39
N GLN A 213 5.18 -9.30 6.17
CA GLN A 213 5.41 -9.19 7.62
C GLN A 213 4.33 -9.97 8.41
N TYR A 214 4.22 -11.27 8.16
CA TYR A 214 3.09 -12.10 8.62
C TYR A 214 2.89 -12.14 10.15
N ASP A 215 3.96 -12.16 10.94
CA ASP A 215 3.86 -12.13 12.41
C ASP A 215 3.23 -10.81 12.92
N GLN A 216 3.57 -9.69 12.28
CA GLN A 216 2.99 -8.38 12.61
C GLN A 216 1.54 -8.29 12.12
N ALA A 217 1.24 -8.89 10.96
CA ALA A 217 -0.12 -8.99 10.45
C ALA A 217 -1.02 -9.73 11.43
N LEU A 218 -0.61 -10.92 11.91
CA LEU A 218 -1.35 -11.71 12.88
C LEU A 218 -1.55 -10.98 14.20
N LYS A 219 -0.53 -10.26 14.70
CA LYS A 219 -0.69 -9.42 15.90
C LYS A 219 -1.75 -8.34 15.70
N ALA A 220 -1.74 -7.66 14.56
CA ALA A 220 -2.71 -6.61 14.24
C ALA A 220 -4.12 -7.18 14.08
N PHE A 221 -4.29 -8.34 13.43
CA PHE A 221 -5.59 -9.01 13.33
C PHE A 221 -6.12 -9.47 14.69
N ASN A 222 -5.27 -9.97 15.58
CA ASN A 222 -5.69 -10.39 16.92
C ASN A 222 -6.18 -9.20 17.78
N SER A 223 -5.69 -7.99 17.52
CA SER A 223 -6.20 -6.77 18.19
C SER A 223 -7.66 -6.45 17.85
N VAL A 224 -8.19 -6.99 16.74
CA VAL A 224 -9.55 -6.69 16.22
C VAL A 224 -10.44 -7.92 16.10
N GLU A 225 -10.03 -9.04 16.70
CA GLU A 225 -10.69 -10.33 16.52
C GLU A 225 -12.15 -10.32 16.97
N LEU A 226 -12.46 -9.69 18.11
CA LEU A 226 -13.84 -9.65 18.62
C LEU A 226 -14.82 -8.95 17.66
N GLU A 227 -14.35 -7.95 16.94
CA GLU A 227 -15.15 -7.16 16.01
C GLU A 227 -15.25 -7.81 14.62
N TYR A 228 -14.18 -8.43 14.16
CA TYR A 228 -14.08 -8.94 12.80
C TYR A 228 -14.25 -10.45 12.65
N GLN A 229 -14.33 -11.24 13.74
CA GLN A 229 -14.51 -12.71 13.70
C GLN A 229 -15.77 -13.18 12.93
N GLY A 230 -16.78 -12.32 12.72
CA GLY A 230 -17.93 -12.66 11.90
C GLY A 230 -17.69 -12.54 10.39
N GLN A 231 -16.64 -11.81 9.99
CA GLN A 231 -16.41 -11.42 8.60
C GLN A 231 -15.48 -12.42 7.90
N TYR A 232 -15.88 -12.92 6.73
CA TYR A 232 -15.10 -13.95 6.04
C TYR A 232 -13.67 -13.50 5.71
N PHE A 233 -13.51 -12.22 5.32
CA PHE A 233 -12.22 -11.70 4.87
C PHE A 233 -11.20 -11.67 6.01
N PHE A 234 -11.64 -11.48 7.26
CA PHE A 234 -10.76 -11.50 8.42
C PHE A 234 -10.08 -12.86 8.56
N HIS A 235 -10.87 -13.92 8.51
CA HIS A 235 -10.38 -15.29 8.52
C HIS A 235 -9.59 -15.65 7.27
N PHE A 236 -9.96 -15.13 6.09
CA PHE A 236 -9.17 -15.31 4.87
C PHE A 236 -7.75 -14.74 5.01
N TYR A 237 -7.60 -13.51 5.49
CA TYR A 237 -6.28 -12.88 5.63
C TYR A 237 -5.44 -13.50 6.76
N LYS A 238 -6.06 -13.91 7.88
CA LYS A 238 -5.36 -14.72 8.91
C LYS A 238 -4.88 -16.05 8.31
N GLY A 239 -5.75 -16.75 7.57
CA GLY A 239 -5.42 -17.99 6.88
C GLY A 239 -4.26 -17.83 5.89
N LEU A 240 -4.22 -16.72 5.14
CA LEU A 240 -3.11 -16.38 4.25
C LEU A 240 -1.80 -16.20 5.03
N CYS A 241 -1.81 -15.51 6.17
CA CYS A 241 -0.61 -15.36 7.01
C CYS A 241 -0.07 -16.71 7.51
N TYR A 242 -0.95 -17.62 7.93
CA TYR A 242 -0.55 -18.97 8.35
C TYR A 242 -0.06 -19.82 7.18
N PHE A 243 -0.67 -19.68 6.00
CA PHE A 243 -0.23 -20.34 4.76
C PHE A 243 1.20 -19.96 4.40
N GLU A 244 1.50 -18.65 4.38
CA GLU A 244 2.83 -18.15 3.99
C GLU A 244 3.91 -18.47 5.04
N THR A 245 3.53 -18.64 6.31
CA THR A 245 4.45 -19.10 7.37
C THR A 245 4.58 -20.63 7.45
N GLY A 246 3.83 -21.37 6.61
CA GLY A 246 3.87 -22.83 6.52
C GLY A 246 3.04 -23.58 7.58
N ASP A 247 2.28 -22.87 8.42
CA ASP A 247 1.31 -23.48 9.34
C ASP A 247 0.01 -23.82 8.59
N TYR A 248 0.11 -24.83 7.74
CA TYR A 248 -0.99 -25.25 6.88
C TYR A 248 -2.21 -25.78 7.65
N VAL A 249 -2.01 -26.26 8.89
CA VAL A 249 -3.12 -26.76 9.73
C VAL A 249 -3.96 -25.58 10.21
N THR A 250 -3.35 -24.57 10.81
CA THR A 250 -4.10 -23.38 11.26
C THR A 250 -4.62 -22.57 10.07
N ALA A 251 -3.89 -22.52 8.95
CA ALA A 251 -4.40 -21.93 7.72
C ALA A 251 -5.72 -22.57 7.27
N LEU A 252 -5.81 -23.91 7.27
CA LEU A 252 -7.04 -24.63 6.93
C LEU A 252 -8.20 -24.33 7.89
N GLU A 253 -7.92 -24.19 9.19
CA GLU A 253 -8.94 -23.82 10.18
C GLU A 253 -9.51 -22.42 9.89
N GLU A 254 -8.65 -21.44 9.66
CA GLU A 254 -9.06 -20.07 9.33
C GLU A 254 -9.80 -20.00 7.99
N PHE A 255 -9.30 -20.66 6.94
CA PHE A 255 -10.01 -20.76 5.66
C PHE A 255 -11.38 -21.43 5.79
N SER A 256 -11.50 -22.45 6.64
CA SER A 256 -12.78 -23.10 6.93
C SER A 256 -13.76 -22.15 7.62
N LYS A 257 -13.30 -21.33 8.57
CA LYS A 257 -14.12 -20.26 9.18
C LYS A 257 -14.55 -19.23 8.14
N ALA A 258 -13.66 -18.81 7.24
CA ALA A 258 -14.01 -17.88 6.16
C ALA A 258 -15.15 -18.40 5.27
N LEU A 259 -15.16 -19.70 4.96
CA LEU A 259 -16.20 -20.32 4.13
C LEU A 259 -17.54 -20.57 4.86
N GLN A 260 -17.59 -20.44 6.19
CA GLN A 260 -18.84 -20.55 6.98
C GLN A 260 -19.71 -19.30 6.90
N SER A 261 -19.11 -18.13 6.63
CA SER A 261 -19.81 -16.86 6.41
C SER A 261 -20.16 -16.65 4.92
N GLU A 262 -20.93 -15.61 4.62
CA GLU A 262 -21.19 -15.18 3.24
C GLU A 262 -19.90 -14.70 2.56
N THR A 263 -19.18 -15.65 1.95
CA THR A 263 -17.97 -15.38 1.18
C THR A 263 -18.33 -14.88 -0.21
N GLN A 264 -17.67 -13.81 -0.67
CA GLN A 264 -17.75 -13.39 -2.07
C GLN A 264 -17.27 -14.50 -3.01
N HIS A 265 -17.83 -14.53 -4.22
CA HIS A 265 -17.62 -15.61 -5.18
C HIS A 265 -16.13 -15.82 -5.52
N ASP A 266 -15.42 -14.73 -5.82
CA ASP A 266 -14.01 -14.79 -6.24
C ASP A 266 -13.09 -15.18 -5.08
N ASP A 267 -13.34 -14.65 -3.88
CA ASP A 267 -12.60 -15.03 -2.69
C ASP A 267 -12.85 -16.49 -2.29
N ARG A 268 -14.07 -17.02 -2.50
CA ARG A 268 -14.36 -18.44 -2.28
C ARG A 268 -13.48 -19.33 -3.15
N ILE A 269 -13.29 -18.99 -4.42
CA ILE A 269 -12.41 -19.75 -5.32
C ILE A 269 -10.96 -19.70 -4.81
N ARG A 270 -10.47 -18.51 -4.45
CA ARG A 270 -9.10 -18.33 -3.91
C ARG A 270 -8.90 -19.14 -2.63
N ILE A 271 -9.85 -19.10 -1.71
CA ILE A 271 -9.81 -19.88 -0.47
C ILE A 271 -9.73 -21.38 -0.77
N LEU A 272 -10.54 -21.90 -1.69
CA LEU A 272 -10.50 -23.32 -2.07
C LEU A 272 -9.15 -23.73 -2.70
N ILE A 273 -8.52 -22.84 -3.49
CA ILE A 273 -7.17 -23.05 -4.02
C ILE A 273 -6.14 -23.13 -2.89
N TYR A 274 -6.18 -22.19 -1.94
CA TYR A 274 -5.27 -22.20 -0.80
C TYR A 274 -5.48 -23.44 0.08
N MET A 275 -6.73 -23.83 0.36
CA MET A 275 -7.03 -25.06 1.10
C MET A 275 -6.49 -26.31 0.39
N GLY A 276 -6.70 -26.42 -0.93
CA GLY A 276 -6.14 -27.49 -1.73
C GLY A 276 -4.61 -27.55 -1.68
N THR A 277 -3.97 -26.38 -1.72
CA THR A 277 -2.52 -26.25 -1.61
C THR A 277 -2.01 -26.59 -0.20
N CYS A 278 -2.73 -26.20 0.86
CA CYS A 278 -2.45 -26.65 2.24
C CYS A 278 -2.49 -28.17 2.33
N PHE A 279 -3.55 -28.80 1.83
CA PHE A 279 -3.69 -30.25 1.84
C PHE A 279 -2.56 -30.94 1.06
N ASN A 280 -2.17 -30.40 -0.10
CA ASN A 280 -1.02 -30.89 -0.86
C ASN A 280 0.28 -30.86 -0.05
N ASN A 281 0.56 -29.74 0.64
CA ASN A 281 1.76 -29.61 1.47
C ASN A 281 1.73 -30.53 2.71
N LEU A 282 0.54 -30.82 3.23
CA LEU A 282 0.34 -31.78 4.33
C LEU A 282 0.36 -33.25 3.88
N GLY A 283 0.45 -33.52 2.58
CA GLY A 283 0.41 -34.88 2.01
C GLY A 283 -1.00 -35.49 1.94
N ASN A 284 -2.04 -34.70 2.17
CA ASN A 284 -3.44 -35.10 2.19
C ASN A 284 -4.07 -34.93 0.79
N TYR A 285 -3.53 -35.64 -0.19
CA TYR A 285 -3.80 -35.38 -1.61
C TYR A 285 -5.26 -35.61 -2.04
N GLU A 286 -5.95 -36.59 -1.47
CA GLU A 286 -7.37 -36.84 -1.77
C GLU A 286 -8.27 -35.69 -1.31
N GLN A 287 -7.96 -35.08 -0.16
CA GLN A 287 -8.66 -33.90 0.34
C GLN A 287 -8.33 -32.68 -0.52
N ALA A 288 -7.07 -32.56 -0.97
CA ALA A 288 -6.67 -31.51 -1.92
C ALA A 288 -7.50 -31.59 -3.21
N VAL A 289 -7.62 -32.78 -3.81
CA VAL A 289 -8.46 -33.00 -4.99
C VAL A 289 -9.91 -32.57 -4.72
N GLY A 290 -10.46 -32.93 -3.57
CA GLY A 290 -11.83 -32.59 -3.19
C GLY A 290 -12.10 -31.08 -3.18
N GLU A 291 -11.22 -30.27 -2.58
CA GLU A 291 -11.38 -28.81 -2.55
C GLU A 291 -11.08 -28.16 -3.90
N LEU A 292 -10.06 -28.64 -4.62
CA LEU A 292 -9.68 -28.08 -5.92
C LEU A 292 -10.69 -28.39 -7.03
N GLU A 293 -11.36 -29.55 -7.02
CA GLU A 293 -12.45 -29.84 -7.95
C GLU A 293 -13.68 -28.95 -7.68
N LYS A 294 -13.94 -28.57 -6.43
CA LYS A 294 -14.95 -27.54 -6.12
C LYS A 294 -14.54 -26.20 -6.73
N ALA A 295 -13.27 -25.80 -6.60
CA ALA A 295 -12.76 -24.56 -7.21
C ALA A 295 -12.89 -24.60 -8.75
N LYS A 296 -12.47 -25.70 -9.39
CA LYS A 296 -12.54 -25.92 -10.84
C LYS A 296 -13.96 -25.84 -11.38
N LYS A 297 -14.93 -26.41 -10.66
CA LYS A 297 -16.35 -26.36 -11.05
C LYS A 297 -16.88 -24.92 -11.09
N THR A 298 -16.36 -24.05 -10.22
CA THR A 298 -16.77 -22.65 -10.12
C THR A 298 -15.97 -21.75 -11.07
N ALA A 299 -14.67 -22.02 -11.27
CA ALA A 299 -13.78 -21.26 -12.14
C ALA A 299 -12.88 -22.17 -12.98
N GLY A 300 -13.37 -22.60 -14.14
CA GLY A 300 -12.68 -23.53 -15.04
C GLY A 300 -11.56 -22.94 -15.91
N HIS A 301 -11.04 -21.74 -15.62
CA HIS A 301 -9.96 -21.13 -16.42
C HIS A 301 -8.91 -20.43 -15.53
N VAL A 302 -8.63 -21.01 -14.37
CA VAL A 302 -7.58 -20.54 -13.45
C VAL A 302 -6.47 -21.57 -13.43
N LYS A 303 -5.27 -21.20 -13.91
CA LYS A 303 -4.13 -22.10 -14.11
C LYS A 303 -3.72 -22.81 -12.82
N GLU A 304 -3.73 -22.08 -11.71
CA GLU A 304 -3.34 -22.53 -10.37
C GLU A 304 -4.17 -23.73 -9.91
N ILE A 305 -5.46 -23.77 -10.25
CA ILE A 305 -6.34 -24.91 -9.94
C ILE A 305 -5.84 -26.17 -10.64
N TYR A 306 -5.57 -26.05 -11.95
CA TYR A 306 -5.13 -27.17 -12.77
C TYR A 306 -3.74 -27.69 -12.38
N ASN A 307 -2.82 -26.79 -12.05
CA ASN A 307 -1.50 -27.16 -11.55
C ASN A 307 -1.59 -27.89 -10.21
N ALA A 308 -2.36 -27.35 -9.26
CA ALA A 308 -2.55 -27.97 -7.96
C ALA A 308 -3.23 -29.35 -8.07
N LEU A 309 -4.26 -29.49 -8.93
CA LEU A 309 -4.89 -30.78 -9.23
C LEU A 309 -3.92 -31.76 -9.89
N GLY A 310 -3.15 -31.27 -10.86
CA GLY A 310 -2.11 -32.04 -11.54
C GLY A 310 -1.14 -32.66 -10.54
N PHE A 311 -0.64 -31.85 -9.60
CA PHE A 311 0.21 -32.30 -8.51
C PHE A 311 -0.49 -33.32 -7.60
N SER A 312 -1.70 -33.03 -7.11
CA SER A 312 -2.45 -33.94 -6.24
C SER A 312 -2.69 -35.31 -6.90
N TYR A 313 -3.10 -35.31 -8.17
CA TYR A 313 -3.35 -36.53 -8.93
C TYR A 313 -2.06 -37.33 -9.19
N PHE A 314 -0.94 -36.66 -9.46
CA PHE A 314 0.37 -37.32 -9.59
C PHE A 314 0.74 -38.04 -8.28
N MET A 315 0.56 -37.39 -7.14
CA MET A 315 0.91 -37.94 -5.83
C MET A 315 0.06 -39.15 -5.43
N ILE A 316 -1.21 -39.20 -5.83
CA ILE A 316 -2.07 -40.39 -5.66
C ILE A 316 -1.92 -41.42 -6.80
N LYS A 317 -0.97 -41.19 -7.72
CA LYS A 317 -0.65 -42.06 -8.87
C LYS A 317 -1.76 -42.20 -9.92
N ASP A 318 -2.70 -41.26 -9.96
CA ASP A 318 -3.68 -41.11 -11.04
C ASP A 318 -3.06 -40.24 -12.16
N TYR A 319 -2.07 -40.81 -12.84
CA TYR A 319 -1.29 -40.08 -13.85
C TYR A 319 -2.15 -39.61 -15.04
N ASP A 320 -3.23 -40.31 -15.35
CA ASP A 320 -4.14 -39.92 -16.42
C ASP A 320 -4.85 -38.59 -16.12
N LYS A 321 -5.43 -38.46 -14.93
CA LYS A 321 -6.05 -37.19 -14.52
C LYS A 321 -5.02 -36.10 -14.25
N SER A 322 -3.83 -36.46 -13.78
CA SER A 322 -2.75 -35.48 -13.62
C SER A 322 -2.37 -34.87 -14.97
N ILE A 323 -2.18 -35.70 -16.00
CA ILE A 323 -1.90 -35.25 -17.38
C ILE A 323 -3.04 -34.41 -17.94
N GLU A 324 -4.30 -34.80 -17.73
CA GLU A 324 -5.46 -34.02 -18.18
C GLU A 324 -5.44 -32.60 -17.61
N ASN A 325 -5.25 -32.46 -16.30
CA ASN A 325 -5.22 -31.15 -15.66
C ASN A 325 -3.97 -30.35 -16.05
N LEU A 326 -2.78 -30.97 -16.10
CA LEU A 326 -1.56 -30.27 -16.54
C LEU A 326 -1.60 -29.83 -18.00
N LYS A 327 -2.32 -30.56 -18.87
CA LYS A 327 -2.57 -30.12 -20.25
C LYS A 327 -3.39 -28.83 -20.29
N MET A 328 -4.45 -28.75 -19.49
CA MET A 328 -5.21 -27.50 -19.36
C MET A 328 -4.34 -26.36 -18.84
N ALA A 329 -3.44 -26.62 -17.89
CA ALA A 329 -2.54 -25.59 -17.38
C ALA A 329 -1.58 -25.03 -18.45
N VAL A 330 -0.98 -25.89 -19.29
CA VAL A 330 -0.12 -25.44 -20.41
C VAL A 330 -0.90 -24.88 -21.59
N GLU A 331 -2.20 -25.18 -21.72
CA GLU A 331 -3.07 -24.48 -22.66
C GLU A 331 -3.36 -23.05 -22.21
N ILE A 332 -3.55 -22.84 -20.90
CA ILE A 332 -3.76 -21.51 -20.30
C ILE A 332 -2.46 -20.68 -20.33
N ASP A 333 -1.32 -21.28 -19.99
CA ASP A 333 0.00 -20.65 -20.05
C ASP A 333 1.03 -21.56 -20.76
N PRO A 334 1.22 -21.36 -22.07
CA PRO A 334 2.16 -22.14 -22.88
C PRO A 334 3.64 -21.90 -22.60
N PHE A 335 4.01 -20.98 -21.70
CA PHE A 335 5.41 -20.63 -21.42
C PHE A 335 5.91 -21.15 -20.06
N SER A 336 5.12 -22.01 -19.41
CA SER A 336 5.44 -22.58 -18.11
C SER A 336 6.36 -23.81 -18.22
N ALA A 337 7.67 -23.59 -18.02
CA ALA A 337 8.67 -24.68 -18.03
C ALA A 337 8.36 -25.77 -16.99
N ILE A 338 7.90 -25.36 -15.80
CA ILE A 338 7.56 -26.26 -14.68
C ILE A 338 6.39 -27.19 -15.04
N ASP A 339 5.39 -26.70 -15.78
CA ASP A 339 4.21 -27.51 -16.13
C ASP A 339 4.56 -28.54 -17.20
N TYR A 340 5.42 -28.18 -18.17
CA TYR A 340 5.99 -29.15 -19.11
C TYR A 340 6.88 -30.19 -18.42
N ALA A 341 7.69 -29.79 -17.43
CA ALA A 341 8.49 -30.73 -16.64
C ALA A 341 7.59 -31.71 -15.84
N SER A 342 6.47 -31.20 -15.31
CA SER A 342 5.47 -32.01 -14.59
C SER A 342 4.75 -32.98 -15.53
N LEU A 343 4.42 -32.57 -16.76
CA LEU A 343 3.93 -33.48 -17.81
C LEU A 343 4.96 -34.55 -18.15
N GLY A 344 6.23 -34.18 -18.32
CA GLY A 344 7.31 -35.14 -18.58
C GLY A 344 7.45 -36.19 -17.48
N SER A 345 7.35 -35.76 -16.23
CA SER A 345 7.36 -36.66 -15.06
C SER A 345 6.18 -37.62 -15.09
N ASN A 346 4.97 -37.12 -15.35
CA ASN A 346 3.78 -37.95 -15.48
C ASN A 346 3.87 -38.99 -16.59
N TYR A 347 4.28 -38.59 -17.80
CA TYR A 347 4.43 -39.51 -18.92
C TYR A 347 5.51 -40.57 -18.65
N ARG A 348 6.58 -40.20 -17.94
CA ARG A 348 7.61 -41.14 -17.50
C ARG A 348 7.04 -42.19 -16.56
N GLU A 349 6.32 -41.77 -15.52
CA GLU A 349 5.72 -42.71 -14.55
C GLU A 349 4.67 -43.63 -15.20
N LYS A 350 4.00 -43.16 -16.27
CA LYS A 350 3.10 -43.97 -17.09
C LYS A 350 3.83 -44.94 -18.05
N GLY A 351 5.14 -44.77 -18.23
CA GLY A 351 5.97 -45.56 -19.15
C GLY A 351 5.99 -45.07 -20.59
N ASP A 352 5.34 -43.94 -20.90
CA ASP A 352 5.44 -43.29 -22.21
C ASP A 352 6.70 -42.41 -22.29
N LEU A 353 7.84 -43.09 -22.41
CA LEU A 353 9.16 -42.45 -22.35
C LEU A 353 9.38 -41.47 -23.51
N ASN A 354 8.82 -41.73 -24.69
CA ASN A 354 8.97 -40.85 -25.85
C ASN A 354 8.26 -39.52 -25.63
N THR A 355 7.01 -39.55 -25.14
CA THR A 355 6.30 -38.30 -24.81
C THR A 355 6.96 -37.59 -23.63
N ALA A 356 7.47 -38.34 -22.63
CA ALA A 356 8.20 -37.77 -21.51
C ALA A 356 9.44 -36.97 -21.96
N ILE A 357 10.27 -37.56 -22.83
CA ILE A 357 11.44 -36.90 -23.43
C ILE A 357 11.02 -35.60 -24.12
N GLY A 358 9.98 -35.64 -24.97
CA GLY A 358 9.51 -34.44 -25.68
C GLY A 358 9.00 -33.33 -24.75
N MET A 359 8.36 -33.68 -23.63
CA MET A 359 7.92 -32.69 -22.64
C MET A 359 9.10 -32.09 -21.85
N TYR A 360 10.08 -32.89 -21.47
CA TYR A 360 11.30 -32.39 -20.83
C TYR A 360 12.14 -31.50 -21.75
N GLU A 361 12.22 -31.82 -23.05
CA GLU A 361 12.90 -30.98 -24.04
C GLU A 361 12.20 -29.61 -24.18
N LYS A 362 10.87 -29.58 -24.17
CA LYS A 362 10.10 -28.32 -24.14
C LYS A 362 10.37 -27.52 -22.86
N ALA A 363 10.38 -28.17 -21.70
CA ALA A 363 10.69 -27.52 -20.44
C ALA A 363 12.08 -26.86 -20.46
N LEU A 364 13.11 -27.59 -20.93
CA LEU A 364 14.49 -27.08 -21.02
C LEU A 364 14.69 -26.03 -22.12
N ALA A 365 13.85 -26.04 -23.16
CA ALA A 365 13.86 -24.97 -24.16
C ALA A 365 13.33 -23.65 -23.58
N LEU A 366 12.40 -23.70 -22.62
CA LEU A 366 11.86 -22.54 -21.92
C LEU A 366 12.74 -22.09 -20.75
N ASP A 367 13.26 -23.05 -19.98
CA ASP A 367 14.21 -22.82 -18.89
C ASP A 367 15.37 -23.84 -18.92
N PRO A 368 16.50 -23.47 -19.54
CA PRO A 368 17.69 -24.33 -19.56
C PRO A 368 18.33 -24.58 -18.19
N GLY A 369 17.95 -23.82 -17.15
CA GLY A 369 18.50 -23.91 -15.80
C GLY A 369 17.94 -25.07 -14.96
N MET A 370 16.92 -25.78 -15.44
CA MET A 370 16.28 -26.88 -14.71
C MET A 370 17.15 -28.15 -14.66
N THR A 371 18.13 -28.17 -13.77
CA THR A 371 19.12 -29.27 -13.61
C THR A 371 18.45 -30.64 -13.41
N SER A 372 17.43 -30.73 -12.56
CA SER A 372 16.67 -31.96 -12.31
C SER A 372 15.99 -32.52 -13.57
N VAL A 373 15.51 -31.64 -14.44
CA VAL A 373 14.88 -32.01 -15.72
C VAL A 373 15.93 -32.49 -16.71
N SER A 374 17.08 -31.80 -16.79
CA SER A 374 18.21 -32.23 -17.63
C SER A 374 18.71 -33.62 -17.25
N GLU A 375 18.88 -33.89 -15.95
CA GLU A 375 19.29 -35.21 -15.46
C GLU A 375 18.27 -36.30 -15.80
N ASN A 376 16.98 -36.01 -15.65
CA ASN A 376 15.91 -36.95 -16.02
C ASN A 376 15.92 -37.24 -17.52
N LEU A 377 16.08 -36.22 -18.36
CA LEU A 377 16.15 -36.36 -19.81
C LEU A 377 17.35 -37.22 -20.24
N GLU A 378 18.53 -36.98 -19.66
CA GLU A 378 19.73 -37.78 -19.95
C GLU A 378 19.57 -39.25 -19.56
N ARG A 379 18.92 -39.53 -18.42
CA ARG A 379 18.66 -40.92 -17.98
C ARG A 379 17.71 -41.61 -18.96
N LEU A 380 16.66 -40.94 -19.40
CA LEU A 380 15.69 -41.52 -20.34
C LEU A 380 16.29 -41.78 -21.72
N LYS A 381 17.20 -40.93 -22.21
CA LYS A 381 17.88 -41.13 -23.51
C LYS A 381 18.88 -42.30 -23.53
N LYS A 382 19.20 -42.88 -22.37
CA LYS A 382 20.12 -44.02 -22.22
C LYS A 382 19.42 -45.37 -22.11
N LEU A 383 18.09 -45.38 -21.94
CA LEU A 383 17.23 -46.57 -21.96
C LEU A 383 16.84 -46.90 -23.40
#